data_AF-A0A1J0AAS5-F1
#
_entry.id   AF-A0A1J0AAS5-F1
#
_cell.length_a   1.000
_cell.length_b   1.000
_cell.length_c   1.000
_cell.angle_alpha   90.00
_cell.angle_beta   90.00
_cell.angle_gamma   90.00
#
_symmetry.space_group_name_H-M   'P 1'
#
loop_
_entity.id
_entity.type
_entity.pdbx_description
1 polymer ?
#
loop_
_entity_poly.entity_id
_entity_poly.type
_entity_poly.pdbx_seq_one_letter_code
_entity_poly.pdbx_strand_id
1 'polypeptide(L)'
;MNPAKKRQRRRKRSGLMELLENELHQRLGERTRFIDTPKHQPKMSELLKELMLPHLEDIEDEEELEMLFTFGVMAWNIAILPVEKHPQLLAEAAEIFPAEDRQDIQGFLQVLIRDKIELFPEYTLSIVDFKVGKVKGEMKISVASLPLKKMP
;
A
#
# COMPACT_ATOMS: atom_id res chain seq x y z
N MET A 1 19.97 -24.06 -5.83
CA MET A 1 18.99 -23.23 -6.59
C MET A 1 19.67 -22.73 -7.87
N ASN A 2 19.10 -22.97 -9.05
CA ASN A 2 19.78 -22.79 -10.35
C ASN A 2 19.93 -21.29 -10.73
N PRO A 3 21.16 -20.76 -10.95
CA PRO A 3 21.42 -19.33 -11.20
C PRO A 3 20.75 -18.79 -12.48
N ALA A 4 20.50 -19.64 -13.47
CA ALA A 4 19.82 -19.25 -14.72
C ALA A 4 18.35 -18.82 -14.48
N LYS A 5 17.64 -19.50 -13.56
CA LYS A 5 16.26 -19.15 -13.19
C LYS A 5 16.17 -17.83 -12.42
N LYS A 6 17.19 -17.50 -11.61
CA LYS A 6 17.27 -16.24 -10.85
C LYS A 6 17.46 -15.04 -11.79
N ARG A 7 18.28 -15.20 -12.82
CA ARG A 7 18.60 -14.16 -13.82
C ARG A 7 17.43 -13.89 -14.78
N GLN A 8 16.66 -14.92 -15.13
CA GLN A 8 15.47 -14.78 -15.98
C GLN A 8 14.27 -14.18 -15.24
N ARG A 9 14.14 -14.40 -13.93
CA ARG A 9 13.11 -13.76 -13.08
C ARG A 9 13.34 -12.26 -12.88
N ARG A 10 14.60 -11.83 -12.68
CA ARG A 10 14.95 -10.40 -12.58
C ARG A 10 14.53 -9.61 -13.81
N ARG A 11 14.67 -10.16 -15.03
CA ARG A 11 14.27 -9.53 -16.29
C ARG A 11 12.74 -9.31 -16.46
N LYS A 12 11.90 -9.91 -15.63
CA LYS A 12 10.42 -9.77 -15.67
C LYS A 12 9.84 -8.94 -14.53
N ARG A 13 10.65 -8.51 -13.55
CA ARG A 13 10.17 -7.65 -12.46
C ARG A 13 10.07 -6.21 -12.96
N SER A 14 9.02 -5.49 -12.56
CA SER A 14 8.87 -4.06 -12.86
C SER A 14 10.01 -3.27 -12.20
N GLY A 15 10.46 -2.17 -12.83
CA GLY A 15 11.46 -1.29 -12.22
C GLY A 15 11.04 -0.81 -10.83
N LEU A 16 9.75 -0.50 -10.65
CA LEU A 16 9.18 -0.11 -9.34
C LEU A 16 9.39 -1.16 -8.25
N MET A 17 9.28 -2.45 -8.57
CA MET A 17 9.49 -3.52 -7.59
C MET A 17 10.96 -3.63 -7.20
N GLU A 18 11.88 -3.45 -8.15
CA GLU A 18 13.31 -3.45 -7.84
C GLU A 18 13.71 -2.25 -6.98
N LEU A 19 13.15 -1.06 -7.26
CA LEU A 19 13.32 0.13 -6.41
C LEU A 19 12.80 -0.12 -4.99
N LEU A 20 11.58 -0.63 -4.87
CA LEU A 20 10.96 -0.94 -3.58
C LEU A 20 11.79 -1.95 -2.77
N GLU A 21 12.24 -3.06 -3.39
CA GLU A 21 13.08 -4.05 -2.71
C GLU A 21 14.40 -3.45 -2.23
N ASN A 22 15.04 -2.61 -3.05
CA ASN A 22 16.30 -1.95 -2.69
C ASN A 22 16.15 -0.99 -1.51
N GLU A 23 15.11 -0.15 -1.50
CA GLU A 23 14.83 0.76 -0.38
C GLU A 23 14.52 0.00 0.91
N LEU A 24 13.74 -1.06 0.82
CA LEU A 24 13.43 -1.91 1.97
C LEU A 24 14.65 -2.66 2.48
N HIS A 25 15.58 -3.09 1.62
CA HIS A 25 16.87 -3.64 2.07
C HIS A 25 17.72 -2.63 2.84
N GLN A 26 17.74 -1.37 2.39
CA GLN A 26 18.45 -0.30 3.09
C GLN A 26 17.84 -0.01 4.46
N ARG A 27 16.50 -0.01 4.56
CA ARG A 27 15.75 0.29 5.80
C ARG A 27 15.71 -0.88 6.79
N LEU A 28 15.49 -2.11 6.31
CA LEU A 28 15.24 -3.31 7.13
C LEU A 28 16.45 -4.25 7.21
N GLY A 29 17.47 -4.00 6.39
CA GLY A 29 18.69 -4.79 6.29
C GLY A 29 18.66 -5.85 5.20
N GLU A 30 19.85 -6.13 4.64
CA GLU A 30 20.09 -7.06 3.50
C GLU A 30 19.67 -8.51 3.74
N ARG A 31 19.37 -8.89 4.98
CA ARG A 31 18.89 -10.24 5.34
C ARG A 31 17.37 -10.39 5.20
N THR A 32 16.67 -9.30 4.91
CA THR A 32 15.22 -9.32 4.65
C THR A 32 14.93 -10.23 3.45
N ARG A 33 13.88 -11.05 3.57
CA ARG A 33 13.47 -11.97 2.50
C ARG A 33 12.08 -11.60 2.03
N PHE A 34 11.97 -11.23 0.76
CA PHE A 34 10.69 -11.03 0.10
C PHE A 34 10.16 -12.35 -0.48
N ILE A 35 8.86 -12.57 -0.29
CA ILE A 35 8.14 -13.72 -0.83
C ILE A 35 7.09 -13.16 -1.77
N ASP A 36 7.08 -13.64 -3.02
CA ASP A 36 6.04 -13.26 -3.97
C ASP A 36 4.69 -13.83 -3.50
N THR A 37 3.61 -13.06 -3.65
CA THR A 37 2.25 -13.53 -3.39
C THR A 37 1.96 -14.82 -4.19
N PRO A 38 1.37 -15.86 -3.57
CA PRO A 38 0.97 -17.06 -4.28
C PRO A 38 0.03 -16.73 -5.46
N LYS A 39 0.19 -17.40 -6.61
CA LYS A 39 -0.56 -17.09 -7.83
C LYS A 39 -2.10 -17.17 -7.71
N HIS A 40 -2.61 -17.86 -6.70
CA HIS A 40 -4.04 -18.06 -6.46
C HIS A 40 -4.63 -17.05 -5.46
N GLN A 41 -3.81 -16.14 -4.92
CA GLN A 41 -4.26 -15.05 -4.06
C GLN A 41 -4.11 -13.72 -4.81
N PRO A 42 -5.07 -12.80 -4.68
CA PRO A 42 -4.93 -11.48 -5.28
C PRO A 42 -3.74 -10.75 -4.65
N LYS A 43 -3.07 -9.91 -5.43
CA LYS A 43 -1.95 -9.12 -4.91
C LYS A 43 -2.46 -7.91 -4.14
N MET A 44 -1.77 -7.53 -3.08
CA MET A 44 -2.05 -6.27 -2.36
C MET A 44 -2.03 -5.05 -3.29
N SER A 45 -1.16 -5.04 -4.30
CA SER A 45 -1.12 -3.99 -5.32
C SER A 45 -2.40 -3.88 -6.15
N GLU A 46 -3.08 -5.01 -6.39
CA GLU A 46 -4.33 -5.06 -7.14
C GLU A 46 -5.49 -4.58 -6.26
N LEU A 47 -5.55 -5.08 -5.01
CA LEU A 47 -6.59 -4.69 -4.05
C LEU A 47 -6.52 -3.19 -3.70
N LEU A 48 -5.31 -2.67 -3.46
CA LEU A 48 -5.13 -1.25 -3.17
C LEU A 48 -5.48 -0.38 -4.38
N LYS A 49 -5.17 -0.84 -5.59
CA LYS A 49 -5.58 -0.14 -6.83
C LYS A 49 -7.10 -0.12 -6.98
N GLU A 50 -7.77 -1.21 -6.66
CA GLU A 50 -9.23 -1.30 -6.71
C GLU A 50 -9.89 -0.39 -5.68
N LEU A 51 -9.34 -0.33 -4.45
CA LEU A 51 -9.79 0.62 -3.42
C LEU A 51 -9.67 2.08 -3.89
N MET A 52 -8.57 2.42 -4.57
CA MET A 52 -8.33 3.80 -5.00
C MET A 52 -9.00 4.16 -6.32
N LEU A 53 -9.55 3.19 -7.07
CA LEU A 53 -10.10 3.41 -8.41
C LEU A 53 -11.13 4.55 -8.48
N PRO A 54 -12.07 4.71 -7.53
CA PRO A 54 -13.06 5.80 -7.55
C PRO A 54 -12.45 7.21 -7.41
N HIS A 55 -11.18 7.31 -7.01
CA HIS A 55 -10.49 8.57 -6.70
C HIS A 55 -9.40 8.91 -7.72
N LEU A 56 -9.31 8.17 -8.83
CA LEU A 56 -8.25 8.35 -9.84
C LEU A 56 -8.63 9.31 -10.98
N GLU A 57 -9.90 9.71 -11.11
CA GLU A 57 -10.40 10.45 -12.29
C GLU A 57 -9.73 11.82 -12.47
N ASP A 58 -9.33 12.47 -11.37
CA ASP A 58 -8.79 13.84 -11.38
C ASP A 58 -7.28 13.92 -11.08
N ILE A 59 -6.55 12.79 -11.10
CA ILE A 59 -5.12 12.76 -10.75
C ILE A 59 -4.23 13.00 -11.98
N GLU A 60 -3.61 14.17 -12.05
CA GLU A 60 -2.88 14.61 -13.23
C GLU A 60 -1.40 14.20 -13.18
N ASP A 61 -0.76 14.34 -12.01
CA ASP A 61 0.68 14.12 -11.84
C ASP A 61 1.03 12.91 -10.95
N GLU A 62 2.34 12.70 -10.73
CA GLU A 62 2.87 11.57 -9.97
C GLU A 62 2.88 11.82 -8.46
N GLU A 63 2.96 13.07 -8.02
CA GLU A 63 2.96 13.45 -6.61
C GLU A 63 1.56 13.31 -6.01
N GLU A 64 0.53 13.79 -6.72
CA GLU A 64 -0.88 13.58 -6.37
C GLU A 64 -1.22 12.08 -6.30
N LEU A 65 -0.66 11.31 -7.24
CA LEU A 65 -0.85 9.87 -7.27
C LEU A 65 -0.19 9.18 -6.06
N GLU A 66 1.04 9.56 -5.72
CA GLU A 66 1.73 9.05 -4.54
C GLU A 66 0.99 9.43 -3.25
N MET A 67 0.48 10.66 -3.16
CA MET A 67 -0.33 11.13 -2.04
C MET A 67 -1.63 10.31 -1.90
N LEU A 68 -2.34 10.08 -3.02
CA LEU A 68 -3.58 9.30 -3.02
C LEU A 68 -3.34 7.87 -2.50
N PHE A 69 -2.29 7.21 -2.99
CA PHE A 69 -1.95 5.86 -2.52
C PHE A 69 -1.42 5.86 -1.09
N THR A 70 -0.81 6.95 -0.61
CA THR A 70 -0.44 7.12 0.79
C THR A 70 -1.68 7.13 1.68
N PHE A 71 -2.74 7.87 1.31
CA PHE A 71 -4.02 7.81 2.02
C PHE A 71 -4.62 6.41 2.00
N GLY A 72 -4.61 5.73 0.84
CA GLY A 72 -5.07 4.35 0.72
C GLY A 72 -4.32 3.38 1.66
N VAL A 73 -3.00 3.51 1.77
CA VAL A 73 -2.19 2.69 2.69
C VAL A 73 -2.51 2.97 4.15
N MET A 74 -2.66 4.25 4.53
CA MET A 74 -3.04 4.63 5.90
C MET A 74 -4.40 4.05 6.26
N ALA A 75 -5.42 4.29 5.42
CA ALA A 75 -6.76 3.76 5.61
C ALA A 75 -6.76 2.23 5.69
N TRP A 76 -6.04 1.55 4.80
CA TRP A 76 -5.92 0.10 4.81
C TRP A 76 -5.36 -0.44 6.13
N ASN A 77 -4.26 0.15 6.60
CA ASN A 77 -3.59 -0.27 7.83
C ASN A 77 -4.43 0.03 9.08
N ILE A 78 -5.22 1.10 9.10
CA ILE A 78 -6.16 1.38 10.19
C ILE A 78 -7.30 0.36 10.18
N ALA A 79 -7.88 0.09 9.00
CA ALA A 79 -9.06 -0.75 8.84
C ALA A 79 -8.87 -2.21 9.29
N ILE A 80 -7.63 -2.71 9.32
CA ILE A 80 -7.30 -4.08 9.79
C ILE A 80 -7.08 -4.18 11.30
N LEU A 81 -7.09 -3.05 12.02
CA LEU A 81 -6.97 -2.99 13.48
C LEU A 81 -8.35 -2.96 14.14
N PRO A 82 -8.45 -3.24 15.47
CA PRO A 82 -9.71 -3.17 16.19
C PRO A 82 -10.40 -1.82 16.03
N VAL A 83 -11.72 -1.83 15.81
CA VAL A 83 -12.53 -0.64 15.48
C VAL A 83 -12.45 0.44 16.57
N GLU A 84 -12.26 0.02 17.82
CA GLU A 84 -12.12 0.92 18.98
C GLU A 84 -10.87 1.81 18.87
N LYS A 85 -9.87 1.40 18.09
CA LYS A 85 -8.64 2.17 17.86
C LYS A 85 -8.76 3.14 16.69
N HIS A 86 -9.75 2.98 15.81
CA HIS A 86 -9.87 3.78 14.58
C HIS A 86 -9.93 5.29 14.86
N PRO A 87 -10.74 5.80 15.83
CA PRO A 87 -10.82 7.24 16.07
C PRO A 87 -9.49 7.86 16.46
N GLN A 88 -8.72 7.19 17.31
CA GLN A 88 -7.40 7.65 17.74
C GLN A 88 -6.41 7.65 16.57
N LEU A 89 -6.33 6.54 15.83
CA LEU A 89 -5.38 6.40 14.71
C LEU A 89 -5.69 7.36 13.56
N LEU A 90 -6.97 7.67 13.33
CA LEU A 90 -7.40 8.67 12.37
C LEU A 90 -6.94 10.07 12.76
N ALA A 91 -7.06 10.43 14.05
CA ALA A 91 -6.58 11.72 14.55
C ALA A 91 -5.05 11.81 14.41
N GLU A 92 -4.31 10.77 14.81
CA GLU A 92 -2.86 10.70 14.67
C GLU A 92 -2.40 10.79 13.21
N ALA A 93 -3.11 10.13 12.27
CA ALA A 93 -2.82 10.22 10.85
C ALA A 93 -3.04 11.64 10.29
N ALA A 94 -4.08 12.33 10.75
CA ALA A 94 -4.38 13.69 10.33
C ALA A 94 -3.36 14.73 10.87
N GLU A 95 -2.71 14.47 12.01
CA GLU A 95 -1.73 15.38 12.60
C GLU A 95 -0.49 15.64 11.73
N ILE A 96 -0.22 14.75 10.77
CA ILE A 96 0.87 14.88 9.79
C ILE A 96 0.66 16.11 8.89
N PHE A 97 -0.59 16.57 8.76
CA PHE A 97 -1.00 17.62 7.84
C PHE A 97 -1.26 18.97 8.55
N PRO A 98 -1.24 20.09 7.81
CA PRO A 98 -1.61 21.40 8.30
C PRO A 98 -2.96 21.38 9.03
N ALA A 99 -3.11 22.23 10.04
CA ALA A 99 -4.27 22.20 10.94
C ALA A 99 -5.60 22.42 10.19
N GLU A 100 -5.56 23.25 9.15
CA GLU A 100 -6.65 23.58 8.25
C GLU A 100 -7.18 22.37 7.45
N ASP A 101 -6.31 21.40 7.12
CA ASP A 101 -6.66 20.24 6.27
C ASP A 101 -7.07 19.00 7.07
N ARG A 102 -6.82 18.99 8.39
CA ARG A 102 -6.95 17.77 9.23
C ARG A 102 -8.33 17.17 9.19
N GLN A 103 -9.37 18.00 9.24
CA GLN A 103 -10.76 17.54 9.26
C GLN A 103 -11.14 16.87 7.94
N ASP A 104 -10.73 17.47 6.82
CA ASP A 104 -11.02 16.93 5.49
C ASP A 104 -10.26 15.63 5.24
N ILE A 105 -8.99 15.57 5.65
CA ILE A 105 -8.18 14.34 5.56
C ILE A 105 -8.75 13.24 6.45
N GLN A 106 -9.17 13.57 7.67
CA GLN A 106 -9.80 12.61 8.56
C GLN A 106 -11.11 12.06 7.96
N GLY A 107 -11.93 12.93 7.37
CA GLY A 107 -13.15 12.53 6.67
C GLY A 107 -12.87 11.63 5.47
N PHE A 108 -11.85 11.96 4.68
CA PHE A 108 -11.43 11.16 3.53
C PHE A 108 -10.92 9.77 3.95
N LEU A 109 -10.07 9.70 4.98
CA LEU A 109 -9.58 8.43 5.51
C LEU A 109 -10.72 7.56 6.07
N GLN A 110 -11.74 8.16 6.70
CA GLN A 110 -12.91 7.41 7.17
C GLN A 110 -13.68 6.75 6.02
N VAL A 111 -13.86 7.47 4.91
CA VAL A 111 -14.47 6.93 3.68
C VAL A 111 -13.66 5.73 3.18
N LEU A 112 -12.34 5.88 3.04
CA LEU A 112 -11.48 4.79 2.57
C LEU A 112 -11.45 3.59 3.52
N ILE A 113 -11.49 3.80 4.84
CA ILE A 113 -11.57 2.71 5.83
C ILE A 113 -12.86 1.92 5.65
N ARG A 114 -14.00 2.62 5.53
CA ARG A 114 -15.30 1.99 5.28
C ARG A 114 -15.24 1.17 3.99
N ASP A 115 -14.80 1.77 2.90
CA ASP A 115 -14.77 1.13 1.58
C ASP A 115 -13.83 -0.08 1.58
N LYS A 116 -12.69 0.00 2.27
CA LYS A 116 -11.81 -1.15 2.50
C LYS A 116 -12.55 -2.28 3.23
N ILE A 117 -13.23 -1.98 4.34
CA ILE A 117 -13.94 -3.00 5.15
C ILE A 117 -15.06 -3.65 4.34
N GLU A 118 -15.78 -2.88 3.53
CA GLU A 118 -16.87 -3.38 2.68
C GLU A 118 -16.38 -4.24 1.52
N LEU A 119 -15.33 -3.81 0.81
CA LEU A 119 -14.81 -4.50 -0.37
C LEU A 119 -13.89 -5.67 -0.03
N PHE A 120 -13.10 -5.55 1.05
CA PHE A 120 -11.97 -6.44 1.36
C PHE A 120 -11.90 -6.84 2.86
N PRO A 121 -12.98 -7.38 3.45
CA PRO A 121 -13.03 -7.71 4.88
C PRO A 121 -12.04 -8.82 5.29
N GLU A 122 -11.74 -9.77 4.41
CA GLU A 122 -10.89 -10.93 4.68
C GLU A 122 -9.38 -10.64 4.58
N TYR A 123 -8.99 -9.50 4.00
CA TYR A 123 -7.58 -9.16 3.78
C TYR A 123 -7.02 -8.36 4.95
N THR A 124 -6.20 -9.03 5.77
CA THR A 124 -5.63 -8.48 7.01
C THR A 124 -4.13 -8.25 6.96
N LEU A 125 -3.53 -8.28 5.77
CA LEU A 125 -2.11 -7.95 5.60
C LEU A 125 -1.92 -6.44 5.76
N SER A 126 -0.95 -6.05 6.59
CA SER A 126 -0.50 -4.67 6.70
C SER A 126 0.42 -4.33 5.55
N ILE A 127 0.26 -3.15 4.98
CA ILE A 127 1.13 -2.61 3.94
C ILE A 127 2.29 -1.90 4.62
N VAL A 128 3.50 -2.33 4.30
CA VAL A 128 4.75 -1.81 4.87
C VAL A 128 5.24 -0.60 4.08
N ASP A 129 5.19 -0.72 2.76
CA ASP A 129 5.71 0.27 1.85
C ASP A 129 5.18 0.00 0.43
N PHE A 130 5.20 1.01 -0.42
CA PHE A 130 4.74 0.92 -1.80
C PHE A 130 5.57 1.81 -2.73
N LYS A 131 5.48 1.52 -4.03
CA LYS A 131 5.92 2.41 -5.10
C LYS A 131 4.86 2.47 -6.16
N VAL A 132 4.44 3.69 -6.50
CA VAL A 132 3.51 3.96 -7.58
C VAL A 132 4.23 4.80 -8.64
N GLY A 133 3.75 4.71 -9.89
CA GLY A 133 4.23 5.56 -10.97
C GLY A 133 3.56 5.20 -12.30
N LYS A 134 3.75 6.05 -13.31
CA LYS A 134 3.20 5.83 -14.66
C LYS A 134 4.26 5.14 -15.55
N VAL A 135 4.02 3.91 -15.99
CA VAL A 135 4.91 3.16 -16.90
C VAL A 135 4.22 2.99 -18.25
N LYS A 136 4.74 3.64 -19.30
CA LYS A 136 4.15 3.67 -20.66
C LYS A 136 2.69 4.17 -20.67
N GLY A 137 2.38 5.16 -19.83
CA GLY A 137 1.03 5.72 -19.69
C GLY A 137 0.09 4.91 -18.79
N GLU A 138 0.48 3.72 -18.34
CA GLU A 138 -0.31 2.94 -17.38
C GLU A 138 0.18 3.18 -15.96
N MET A 139 -0.74 3.45 -15.04
CA MET A 139 -0.44 3.42 -13.61
C MET A 139 -0.01 2.02 -13.17
N LYS A 140 1.16 1.93 -12.56
CA LYS A 140 1.70 0.72 -11.94
C LYS A 140 1.99 0.97 -10.47
N ILE A 141 1.70 -0.03 -9.67
CA ILE A 141 1.99 -0.02 -8.25
C ILE A 141 2.65 -1.34 -7.84
N SER A 142 3.65 -1.24 -6.96
CA SER A 142 4.30 -2.36 -6.28
C SER A 142 4.10 -2.17 -4.79
N VAL A 143 3.73 -3.23 -4.06
CA VAL A 143 3.39 -3.16 -2.63
C VAL A 143 4.15 -4.24 -1.88
N ALA A 144 4.76 -3.87 -0.76
CA ALA A 144 5.29 -4.79 0.23
C ALA A 144 4.31 -4.88 1.39
N SER A 145 4.03 -6.09 1.85
CA SER A 145 3.09 -6.32 2.94
C SER A 145 3.57 -7.42 3.88
N LEU A 146 3.05 -7.41 5.10
CA LEU A 146 3.33 -8.41 6.12
C LEU A 146 2.04 -8.84 6.82
N PRO A 147 1.97 -10.11 7.28
CA PRO A 147 0.87 -10.53 8.13
C PRO A 147 0.95 -9.81 9.47
N LEU A 148 -0.16 -9.22 9.91
CA LEU A 148 -0.31 -8.80 11.30
C LEU A 148 -0.20 -10.04 12.18
N LYS A 149 0.88 -10.11 12.96
CA LYS A 149 0.98 -11.10 14.03
C LYS A 149 -0.08 -10.69 15.06
N LYS A 150 -1.06 -11.56 15.35
CA LYS A 150 -1.95 -11.35 16.49
C LYS A 150 -1.04 -11.12 17.71
N MET A 151 -1.06 -9.92 18.25
CA MET A 151 -0.46 -9.69 19.56
C MET A 151 -1.30 -10.50 20.55
N PRO A 152 -0.66 -11.33 21.39
CA PRO A 152 -1.36 -12.17 22.37
C PRO A 152 -2.17 -11.34 23.36
#